data_AF-A0A7X8ZCQ1-F1
#
_entry.id   AF-A0A7X8ZCQ1-F1
#
_cell.length_a   1.000
_cell.length_b   1.000
_cell.length_c   1.000
_cell.angle_alpha   90.00
_cell.angle_beta   90.00
_cell.angle_gamma   90.00
#
_symmetry.space_group_name_H-M   'P 1'
#
loop_
_entity.id
_entity.type
_entity.pdbx_description
1 polymer ?
#
loop_
_entity_poly.entity_id
_entity_poly.type
_entity_poly.pdbx_seq_one_letter_code
_entity_poly.pdbx_strand_id
1 'polypeptide(L)'
;MSNKTQVELNKSEVRRFLQSDDVLNMLEKLAGQARNALGDGYETSPYIGRNRANVAVYAESRQAQSDNLKNNTILKAVGSVKLK
;
A
#
# COMPACT_ATOMS: atom_id res chain seq x y z
N MET A 1 -35.09 28.65 16.18
CA MET A 1 -34.69 27.56 15.26
C MET A 1 -33.16 27.53 15.22
N SER A 2 -32.53 26.50 15.81
CA SER A 2 -31.07 26.35 15.75
C SER A 2 -30.70 25.88 14.33
N ASN A 3 -29.97 26.71 13.57
CA ASN A 3 -29.44 26.32 12.27
C ASN A 3 -28.33 25.28 12.50
N LYS A 4 -28.65 24.00 12.27
CA LYS A 4 -27.66 22.93 12.26
C LYS A 4 -26.74 23.14 11.06
N THR A 5 -25.48 23.45 11.32
CA THR A 5 -24.45 23.48 10.27
C THR A 5 -24.16 22.03 9.86
N GLN A 6 -24.36 21.71 8.59
CA GLN A 6 -24.05 20.39 8.01
C GLN A 6 -22.66 20.45 7.39
N VAL A 7 -21.75 19.61 7.90
CA VAL A 7 -20.41 19.45 7.34
C VAL A 7 -20.43 18.23 6.42
N GLU A 8 -20.05 18.43 5.16
CA GLU A 8 -19.97 17.35 4.17
C GLU A 8 -18.52 17.11 3.75
N LEU A 9 -18.17 15.84 3.56
CA LEU A 9 -16.84 15.46 3.11
C LEU A 9 -16.65 15.85 1.64
N ASN A 10 -15.61 16.60 1.35
CA ASN A 10 -15.20 16.88 -0.01
C ASN A 10 -14.56 15.65 -0.67
N LYS A 11 -15.40 14.76 -1.21
CA LYS A 11 -14.97 13.48 -1.78
C LYS A 11 -14.02 13.62 -2.97
N SER A 12 -14.16 14.66 -3.79
CA SER A 12 -13.30 14.88 -4.96
C SER A 12 -11.88 15.22 -4.53
N GLU A 13 -11.73 16.12 -3.55
CA GLU A 13 -10.42 16.53 -3.05
C GLU A 13 -9.73 15.40 -2.29
N VAL A 14 -10.49 14.63 -1.49
CA VAL A 14 -9.96 13.44 -0.82
C VAL A 14 -9.47 12.43 -1.84
N ARG A 15 -10.21 12.19 -2.92
CA ARG A 15 -9.77 11.29 -3.99
C ARG A 15 -8.49 11.80 -4.66
N ARG A 16 -8.42 13.10 -4.96
CA ARG A 16 -7.21 13.71 -5.54
C ARG A 16 -6.01 13.52 -4.62
N PHE A 17 -6.19 13.74 -3.32
CA PHE A 17 -5.15 13.49 -2.33
C PHE A 17 -4.72 12.01 -2.30
N LEU A 18 -5.66 11.06 -2.31
CA LEU A 18 -5.35 9.63 -2.32
C LEU A 18 -4.63 9.14 -3.59
N GLN A 19 -4.67 9.91 -4.67
CA GLN A 19 -3.96 9.64 -5.93
C GLN A 19 -2.66 10.45 -6.07
N SER A 20 -2.31 11.26 -5.07
CA SER A 20 -1.12 12.11 -5.12
C SER A 20 0.17 11.30 -5.04
N ASP A 21 1.24 11.89 -5.59
CA ASP A 21 2.59 11.33 -5.54
C ASP A 21 3.09 11.22 -4.09
N ASP A 22 2.66 12.10 -3.19
CA ASP A 22 3.02 12.02 -1.76
C ASP A 22 2.50 10.72 -1.12
N VAL A 23 1.26 10.34 -1.44
CA VAL A 23 0.68 9.07 -0.97
C VAL A 23 1.40 7.89 -1.61
N LEU A 24 1.73 7.97 -2.91
CA LEU A 24 2.47 6.92 -3.59
C LEU A 24 3.87 6.72 -2.98
N ASN A 25 4.62 7.80 -2.78
CA ASN A 25 5.94 7.81 -2.16
C ASN A 25 5.91 7.24 -0.74
N MET A 26 4.86 7.54 0.04
CA MET A 26 4.65 6.94 1.35
C MET A 26 4.45 5.43 1.23
N LEU A 27 3.59 4.98 0.32
CA LEU A 27 3.32 3.56 0.09
C LEU A 27 4.56 2.81 -0.42
N GLU A 28 5.38 3.43 -1.27
CA GLU A 28 6.63 2.85 -1.75
C GLU A 28 7.63 2.63 -0.62
N LYS A 29 7.73 3.56 0.34
CA LYS A 29 8.57 3.37 1.54
C LYS A 29 8.11 2.17 2.36
N LEU A 30 6.80 2.02 2.57
CA LEU A 30 6.24 0.90 3.32
C LEU A 30 6.43 -0.43 2.57
N ALA A 31 6.20 -0.45 1.26
CA ALA A 31 6.41 -1.62 0.42
C ALA A 31 7.90 -2.01 0.37
N GLY A 32 8.80 -1.04 0.33
CA GLY A 32 10.24 -1.24 0.42
C GLY A 32 10.67 -1.86 1.75
N GLN A 33 10.09 -1.41 2.87
CA GLN A 33 10.30 -2.05 4.19
C GLN A 33 9.83 -3.50 4.20
N ALA A 34 8.65 -3.79 3.63
CA ALA A 34 8.14 -5.14 3.51
C ALA A 34 9.05 -6.01 2.63
N ARG A 35 9.47 -5.52 1.46
CA ARG A 35 10.39 -6.21 0.55
C ARG A 35 11.73 -6.52 1.22
N ASN A 36 12.31 -5.55 1.93
CA ASN A 36 13.58 -5.74 2.64
C ASN A 36 13.48 -6.82 3.73
N ALA A 37 12.31 -7.01 4.34
CA ALA A 37 12.08 -8.08 5.31
C ALA A 37 11.89 -9.47 4.65
N LEU A 38 11.45 -9.51 3.39
CA LEU A 38 11.23 -10.75 2.62
C LEU A 38 12.53 -11.26 1.98
N GLY A 39 13.37 -10.35 1.51
CA GLY A 39 14.63 -10.67 0.83
C GLY A 39 14.49 -10.89 -0.67
N ASP A 40 15.46 -11.60 -1.25
CA ASP A 40 15.61 -11.74 -2.69
C ASP A 40 14.44 -12.51 -3.35
N GLY A 41 14.09 -12.09 -4.57
CA GLY A 41 13.02 -12.71 -5.36
C GLY A 41 11.61 -12.15 -5.08
N TYR A 42 11.50 -11.17 -4.18
CA TYR A 42 10.30 -10.36 -3.98
C TYR A 42 10.49 -8.97 -4.57
N GLU A 43 9.46 -8.45 -5.23
CA GLU A 43 9.49 -7.16 -5.90
C GLU A 43 8.29 -6.30 -5.52
N THR A 44 8.38 -5.01 -5.87
CA THR A 44 7.29 -4.05 -5.66
C THR A 44 6.86 -3.38 -6.96
N SER A 45 5.56 -3.11 -7.10
CA SER A 45 5.01 -2.41 -8.28
C SER A 45 4.09 -1.27 -7.84
N PRO A 46 4.44 -0.01 -8.14
CA PRO A 46 3.54 1.12 -7.94
C PRO A 46 2.42 1.14 -8.98
N TYR A 47 1.23 1.58 -8.59
CA TYR A 47 0.09 1.79 -9.49
C TYR A 47 -0.84 2.87 -8.92
N ILE A 48 -1.35 3.75 -9.79
CA ILE A 48 -2.40 4.70 -9.43
C ILE A 48 -3.72 4.18 -10.00
N GLY A 49 -4.54 3.62 -9.12
CA GLY A 49 -5.86 3.14 -9.48
C GLY A 49 -6.88 4.26 -9.66
N ARG A 50 -8.11 3.86 -9.99
CA ARG A 50 -9.23 4.78 -10.26
C ARG A 50 -9.48 5.78 -9.13
N ASN A 51 -9.28 5.38 -7.87
CA ASN A 51 -9.63 6.17 -6.69
C ASN A 51 -8.46 6.45 -5.73
N ARG A 52 -7.36 5.71 -5.85
CA ARG A 52 -6.24 5.72 -4.88
C ARG A 52 -4.98 5.11 -5.49
N ALA A 53 -3.83 5.54 -4.98
CA ALA A 53 -2.55 4.87 -5.21
C ALA A 53 -2.46 3.55 -4.42
N ASN A 54 -1.71 2.60 -4.96
CA ASN A 54 -1.31 1.37 -4.30
C ASN A 54 0.11 0.98 -4.74
N VAL A 55 0.81 0.27 -3.87
CA VAL A 55 2.08 -0.38 -4.21
C VAL A 55 1.96 -1.85 -3.83
N ALA A 56 2.01 -2.72 -4.82
CA ALA A 56 1.93 -4.16 -4.62
C ALA A 56 3.30 -4.71 -4.21
N VAL A 57 3.33 -5.70 -3.31
CA VAL A 57 4.49 -6.55 -3.03
C VAL A 57 4.17 -7.93 -3.57
N TYR A 58 5.03 -8.51 -4.39
CA TYR A 58 4.78 -9.79 -5.06
C TYR A 58 6.04 -10.64 -5.15
N ALA A 59 5.85 -11.95 -5.35
CA ALA A 59 6.93 -12.91 -5.50
C ALA A 59 7.23 -13.12 -6.98
N GLU A 60 8.39 -12.68 -7.44
CA GLU A 60 8.84 -12.80 -8.83
C GLU A 60 9.50 -14.16 -9.08
N SER A 61 10.36 -14.60 -8.16
CA SER A 61 11.08 -15.87 -8.34
C SER A 61 10.22 -17.08 -7.95
N ARG A 62 10.45 -18.24 -8.61
CA ARG A 62 9.78 -19.51 -8.24
C ARG A 62 10.03 -19.90 -6.78
N GLN A 63 11.22 -19.57 -6.26
CA GLN A 63 11.58 -19.83 -4.86
C GLN A 63 10.72 -18.97 -3.91
N ALA A 64 10.64 -17.66 -4.18
CA ALA A 64 9.81 -16.73 -3.41
C ALA A 64 8.31 -17.07 -3.50
N GLN A 65 7.83 -17.56 -4.65
CA GLN A 65 6.46 -18.02 -4.81
C GLN A 65 6.18 -19.25 -3.94
N SER A 66 7.07 -20.25 -3.96
CA SER A 66 6.93 -21.43 -3.09
C SER A 66 7.01 -21.06 -1.61
N ASP A 67 7.89 -20.14 -1.24
CA ASP A 67 8.03 -19.69 0.13
C ASP A 67 6.78 -18.94 0.60
N ASN A 68 6.28 -18.00 -0.20
CA ASN A 68 5.06 -17.26 0.10
C ASN A 68 3.85 -18.18 0.24
N LEU A 69 3.70 -19.19 -0.64
CA LEU A 69 2.60 -20.15 -0.59
C LEU A 69 2.62 -21.00 0.68
N LYS A 70 3.81 -21.40 1.14
CA LYS A 70 3.97 -22.26 2.33
C LYS A 70 3.89 -21.48 3.63
N ASN A 71 4.45 -20.26 3.66
CA ASN A 71 4.73 -19.53 4.89
C ASN A 71 3.92 -18.24 5.02
N ASN A 72 3.13 -17.85 4.02
CA ASN A 72 2.37 -16.60 3.97
C ASN A 72 3.26 -15.37 4.21
N THR A 73 4.45 -15.37 3.61
CA THR A 73 5.50 -14.39 3.92
C THR A 73 5.08 -12.97 3.59
N ILE A 74 4.45 -12.73 2.43
CA ILE A 74 3.98 -11.39 2.03
C ILE A 74 2.94 -10.85 3.02
N LEU A 75 1.97 -11.68 3.42
CA LEU A 75 0.92 -11.29 4.38
C LEU A 75 1.52 -10.88 5.73
N LYS A 76 2.49 -11.66 6.20
CA LYS A 76 3.21 -11.36 7.45
C LYS A 76 4.04 -10.08 7.33
N ALA A 77 4.77 -9.90 6.22
CA ALA A 77 5.59 -8.73 6.00
C ALA A 77 4.75 -7.45 5.95
N VAL A 78 3.71 -7.42 5.11
CA VAL A 78 2.83 -6.25 4.96
C VAL A 78 2.08 -5.94 6.27
N GLY A 79 1.60 -6.96 7.00
CA GLY A 79 0.92 -6.77 8.29
C GLY A 79 1.84 -6.30 9.43
N SER A 80 3.15 -6.51 9.31
CA SER A 80 4.13 -6.13 10.34
C SER A 80 4.70 -4.72 10.16
N VAL A 81 4.58 -4.14 8.97
CA VAL A 81 5.04 -2.78 8.68
C VAL A 81 4.14 -1.77 9.40
N LYS A 82 4.76 -0.85 10.14
CA LYS A 82 4.06 0.22 10.87
C LYS A 82 4.36 1.58 10.26
N LEU A 83 3.31 2.37 10.05
CA LEU A 83 3.41 3.81 9.86
C LEU A 83 3.92 4.40 11.19
N LYS A 84 5.16 4.89 11.20
CA LYS A 84 5.72 5.65 12.32
C LYS A 84 5.42 7.13 12.12
#